data_AF-A0A832GNN0-F1
#
_entry.id   AF-A0A832GNN0-F1
#
_cell.length_a   1.000
_cell.length_b   1.000
_cell.length_c   1.000
_cell.angle_alpha   90.00
_cell.angle_beta   90.00
_cell.angle_gamma   90.00
#
_symmetry.space_group_name_H-M   'P 1'
#
loop_
_entity.id
_entity.type
_entity.pdbx_description
1 polymer ?
#
loop_
_entity_poly.entity_id
_entity_poly.type
_entity_poly.pdbx_seq_one_letter_code
_entity_poly.pdbx_strand_id
1 'polypeptide(L)'
;MLSQLINLVIRAGKILKEFYGGNFEINHKGVIDLVTTADLRVEATIREALQRDFPEIPLIAEESFKGQINAVKGYYFLLDPLDGTTNFAHGLPWFAISLALMHGDQPEIGIIYNPVTEELFWAERGKGAYLGERALRVSSRAPLINCLLATGFPVAKIMEKPKHFILPFEEFMVRTRGVRRYGAASLDLAYVAAGRYDGFFEAYLKPWDTAAGILLVKEAGGTVTDYLGEPFNPFKDTIIASNGLIHEEMVEILKDRHPETFKPFRNPLPAVDLVIEYEGGIVLIERKNPPLGLALPGGFVEYGETLEEAAIREAKEETNLDVELMELLGCYSDPKRDPRFHTISTVFIAKGKGELRGKDDAKRALIVQPENIPFLNLVFDHDLILRDYFKKRKGL
;
A
#
# COMPACT_ATOMS: atom_id res chain seq x y z
N MET A 1 -22.14 11.68 -32.00
CA MET A 1 -20.93 11.21 -31.31
C MET A 1 -21.24 10.30 -30.12
N LEU A 2 -21.81 10.80 -29.00
CA LEU A 2 -22.05 10.00 -27.79
C LEU A 2 -22.71 8.62 -28.06
N SER A 3 -23.83 8.58 -28.77
CA SER A 3 -24.52 7.31 -29.07
C SER A 3 -23.66 6.32 -29.88
N GLN A 4 -22.77 6.82 -30.75
CA GLN A 4 -21.83 5.98 -31.49
C GLN A 4 -20.75 5.40 -30.57
N LEU A 5 -20.22 6.21 -29.65
CA LEU A 5 -19.23 5.79 -28.66
C LEU A 5 -19.80 4.77 -27.68
N ILE A 6 -21.04 4.98 -27.20
CA ILE A 6 -21.74 4.01 -26.34
C ILE A 6 -21.88 2.67 -27.06
N ASN A 7 -22.39 2.66 -28.29
CA ASN A 7 -22.53 1.44 -29.08
C ASN A 7 -21.17 0.76 -29.36
N LEU A 8 -20.10 1.54 -29.51
CA LEU A 8 -18.75 1.01 -29.63
C LEU A 8 -18.30 0.30 -28.36
N VAL A 9 -18.41 0.95 -27.20
CA VAL A 9 -18.01 0.38 -25.90
C VAL A 9 -18.83 -0.87 -25.56
N ILE A 10 -20.15 -0.89 -25.81
CA ILE A 10 -20.99 -2.08 -25.59
C ILE A 10 -20.52 -3.25 -26.48
N ARG A 11 -20.22 -2.99 -27.76
CA ARG A 11 -19.70 -4.02 -28.67
C ARG A 11 -18.35 -4.56 -28.20
N ALA A 12 -17.46 -3.68 -27.76
CA ALA A 12 -16.17 -4.07 -27.22
C ALA A 12 -16.32 -4.88 -25.91
N GLY A 13 -17.29 -4.55 -25.07
CA GLY A 13 -17.57 -5.31 -23.84
C GLY A 13 -18.03 -6.75 -24.09
N LYS A 14 -18.61 -7.06 -25.27
CA LYS A 14 -18.90 -8.45 -25.65
C LYS A 14 -17.63 -9.29 -25.77
N ILE A 15 -16.54 -8.70 -26.24
CA ILE A 15 -15.23 -9.34 -26.35
C ILE A 15 -14.72 -9.72 -24.96
N LEU A 16 -14.78 -8.77 -24.00
CA LEU A 16 -14.40 -9.07 -22.61
C LEU A 16 -15.27 -10.18 -22.01
N LYS A 17 -16.59 -10.15 -22.24
CA LYS A 17 -17.53 -11.17 -21.73
C LYS A 17 -17.21 -12.57 -22.29
N GLU A 18 -16.86 -12.65 -23.57
CA GLU A 18 -16.43 -13.89 -24.22
C GLU A 18 -15.14 -14.45 -23.63
N PHE A 19 -14.11 -13.60 -23.45
CA PHE A 19 -12.86 -14.03 -22.83
C PHE A 19 -13.02 -14.40 -21.35
N TYR A 20 -13.84 -13.66 -20.60
CA TYR A 20 -14.10 -13.92 -19.18
C TYR A 20 -14.77 -15.30 -18.96
N GLY A 21 -15.66 -15.71 -19.86
CA GLY A 21 -16.28 -17.04 -19.85
C GLY A 21 -15.47 -18.12 -20.58
N GLY A 22 -14.29 -17.78 -21.10
CA GLY A 22 -13.48 -18.63 -21.98
C GLY A 22 -12.03 -18.74 -21.52
N ASN A 23 -11.13 -18.91 -22.49
CA ASN A 23 -9.69 -18.98 -22.25
C ASN A 23 -9.01 -17.71 -22.77
N PHE A 24 -8.03 -17.21 -22.04
CA PHE A 24 -7.16 -16.11 -22.44
C PHE A 24 -5.73 -16.37 -21.96
N GLU A 25 -4.76 -15.72 -22.59
CA GLU A 25 -3.38 -15.75 -22.13
C GLU A 25 -3.09 -14.55 -21.24
N ILE A 26 -2.37 -14.79 -20.15
CA ILE A 26 -1.88 -13.75 -19.25
C ILE A 26 -0.43 -13.46 -19.63
N ASN A 27 -0.14 -12.21 -19.95
CA ASN A 27 1.19 -11.67 -20.17
C ASN A 27 1.52 -10.65 -19.07
N HIS A 28 2.81 -10.33 -18.93
CA HIS A 28 3.30 -9.41 -17.91
C HIS A 28 3.91 -8.15 -18.55
N LYS A 29 3.41 -6.96 -18.22
CA LYS A 29 4.01 -5.67 -18.61
C LYS A 29 5.19 -5.29 -17.71
N GLY A 30 5.27 -5.87 -16.52
CA GLY A 30 6.30 -5.67 -15.51
C GLY A 30 6.33 -6.83 -14.52
N VAL A 31 6.96 -6.66 -13.36
CA VAL A 31 7.08 -7.74 -12.35
C VAL A 31 5.72 -8.18 -11.80
N ILE A 32 4.72 -7.30 -11.85
CA ILE A 32 3.41 -7.47 -11.19
C ILE A 32 2.21 -7.06 -12.06
N ASP A 33 2.40 -6.21 -13.08
CA ASP A 33 1.30 -5.72 -13.91
C ASP A 33 0.93 -6.74 -15.00
N LEU A 34 -0.34 -7.13 -15.01
CA LEU A 34 -0.88 -8.11 -15.93
C LEU A 34 -1.46 -7.41 -17.16
N VAL A 35 -1.39 -8.09 -18.31
CA VAL A 35 -2.15 -7.77 -19.52
C VAL A 35 -2.63 -9.06 -20.12
N THR A 36 -3.88 -9.13 -20.54
CA THR A 36 -4.43 -10.31 -21.20
C THR A 36 -4.63 -10.08 -22.69
N THR A 37 -4.84 -11.16 -23.43
CA THR A 37 -5.30 -11.09 -24.82
C THR A 37 -6.61 -10.33 -24.97
N ALA A 38 -7.43 -10.25 -23.93
CA ALA A 38 -8.69 -9.51 -23.95
C ALA A 38 -8.45 -8.00 -24.01
N ASP A 39 -7.53 -7.46 -23.21
CA ASP A 39 -7.13 -6.04 -23.18
C ASP A 39 -6.71 -5.59 -24.59
N LEU A 40 -5.77 -6.34 -25.19
CA LEU A 40 -5.24 -6.05 -26.54
C LEU A 40 -6.32 -6.09 -27.62
N ARG A 41 -7.25 -7.05 -27.54
CA ARG A 41 -8.32 -7.21 -28.53
C ARG A 41 -9.36 -6.10 -28.44
N VAL A 42 -9.73 -5.70 -27.23
CA VAL A 42 -10.62 -4.56 -26.99
C VAL A 42 -10.00 -3.28 -27.49
N GLU A 43 -8.73 -3.01 -27.14
CA GLU A 43 -8.03 -1.81 -27.58
C GLU A 43 -7.99 -1.72 -29.11
N ALA A 44 -7.58 -2.80 -29.79
CA ALA A 44 -7.54 -2.83 -31.26
C ALA A 44 -8.91 -2.53 -31.87
N THR A 45 -9.98 -3.15 -31.35
CA THR A 45 -11.36 -2.96 -31.85
C THR A 45 -11.83 -1.52 -31.70
N ILE A 46 -11.58 -0.91 -30.54
CA ILE A 46 -11.95 0.49 -30.29
C ILE A 46 -11.10 1.42 -31.15
N ARG A 47 -9.78 1.18 -31.24
CA ARG A 47 -8.86 1.97 -32.06
C ARG A 47 -9.26 2.01 -33.53
N GLU A 48 -9.52 0.85 -34.14
CA GLU A 48 -9.94 0.76 -35.54
C GLU A 48 -11.25 1.53 -35.79
N ALA A 49 -12.22 1.41 -34.89
CA ALA A 49 -13.49 2.12 -35.00
C ALA A 49 -13.31 3.64 -34.84
N LEU A 50 -12.53 4.09 -33.86
CA LEU A 50 -12.28 5.51 -33.64
C LEU A 50 -11.47 6.13 -34.80
N GLN A 51 -10.47 5.42 -35.33
CA GLN A 51 -9.72 5.89 -36.50
C GLN A 51 -10.59 6.01 -37.75
N ARG A 52 -11.60 5.15 -37.91
CA ARG A 52 -12.54 5.22 -39.03
C ARG A 52 -13.56 6.34 -38.85
N ASP A 53 -14.15 6.45 -37.67
CA ASP A 53 -15.31 7.30 -37.42
C ASP A 53 -14.92 8.73 -36.99
N PHE A 54 -13.73 8.91 -36.41
CA PHE A 54 -13.17 10.17 -35.89
C PHE A 54 -11.64 10.29 -36.17
N PRO A 55 -11.21 10.22 -37.44
CA PRO A 55 -9.79 10.15 -37.82
C PRO A 55 -8.92 11.32 -37.32
N GLU A 56 -9.52 12.47 -37.05
CA GLU A 56 -8.86 13.68 -36.57
C GLU A 56 -8.60 13.72 -35.05
N ILE A 57 -9.22 12.82 -34.28
CA ILE A 57 -9.12 12.80 -32.81
C ILE A 57 -8.14 11.67 -32.40
N PRO A 58 -6.97 11.99 -31.82
CA PRO A 58 -6.01 10.99 -31.38
C PRO A 58 -6.56 10.08 -30.27
N LEU A 59 -6.09 8.83 -30.23
CA LEU A 59 -6.36 7.89 -29.15
C LEU A 59 -5.09 7.63 -28.33
N ILE A 60 -5.17 7.90 -27.03
CA ILE A 60 -4.21 7.49 -26.01
C ILE A 60 -4.84 6.32 -25.24
N ALA A 61 -4.25 5.14 -25.33
CA ALA A 61 -4.79 3.94 -24.71
C ALA A 61 -3.71 3.22 -23.90
N GLU A 62 -4.11 2.60 -22.79
CA GLU A 62 -3.19 2.01 -21.81
C GLU A 62 -2.14 1.06 -22.42
N GLU A 63 -2.55 0.13 -23.29
CA GLU A 63 -1.68 -0.97 -23.73
C GLU A 63 -0.61 -0.51 -24.70
N SER A 64 -0.98 0.44 -25.55
CA SER A 64 -0.11 0.97 -26.61
C SER A 64 0.74 2.16 -26.20
N PHE A 65 0.34 2.90 -25.17
CA PHE A 65 0.98 4.17 -24.85
C PHE A 65 2.32 3.96 -24.15
N LYS A 66 3.38 4.59 -24.70
CA LYS A 66 4.73 4.60 -24.11
C LYS A 66 5.14 6.04 -23.82
N GLY A 67 5.23 6.41 -22.54
CA GLY A 67 5.76 7.71 -22.11
C GLY A 67 5.04 8.32 -20.91
N GLN A 68 5.29 9.61 -20.67
CA GLN A 68 4.47 10.42 -19.77
C GLN A 68 3.30 11.01 -20.55
N ILE A 69 2.10 10.94 -19.99
CA ILE A 69 0.90 11.53 -20.58
C ILE A 69 0.74 12.91 -19.96
N ASN A 70 0.78 13.93 -20.81
CA ASN A 70 0.39 15.29 -20.46
C ASN A 70 -0.87 15.66 -21.23
N ALA A 71 -1.62 16.66 -20.75
CA ALA A 71 -2.76 17.19 -21.47
C ALA A 71 -2.36 17.61 -22.89
N VAL A 72 -3.07 17.08 -23.88
CA VAL A 72 -2.87 17.45 -25.30
C VAL A 72 -3.68 18.70 -25.60
N LYS A 73 -3.15 19.60 -26.43
CA LYS A 73 -3.93 20.73 -26.95
C LYS A 73 -5.00 20.20 -27.92
N GLY A 74 -6.28 20.39 -27.59
CA GLY A 74 -7.40 19.96 -28.42
C GLY A 74 -8.06 18.67 -27.94
N TYR A 75 -8.81 18.03 -28.83
CA TYR A 75 -9.56 16.80 -28.52
C TYR A 75 -8.69 15.56 -28.62
N TYR A 76 -8.86 14.61 -27.70
CA TYR A 76 -8.26 13.28 -27.75
C TYR A 76 -9.07 12.29 -26.92
N PHE A 77 -9.00 11.01 -27.27
CA PHE A 77 -9.59 9.93 -26.49
C PHE A 77 -8.59 9.37 -25.48
N LEU A 78 -9.06 9.08 -24.26
CA LEU A 78 -8.39 8.25 -23.27
C LEU A 78 -9.17 6.93 -23.15
N LEU A 79 -8.46 5.81 -23.27
CA LEU A 79 -9.04 4.48 -23.20
C LEU A 79 -8.27 3.60 -22.21
N ASP A 80 -9.00 3.05 -21.25
CA ASP A 80 -8.63 1.83 -20.56
C ASP A 80 -9.50 0.70 -21.12
N PRO A 81 -8.91 -0.25 -21.88
CA PRO A 81 -9.65 -1.35 -22.48
C PRO A 81 -10.13 -2.39 -21.46
N LEU A 82 -9.55 -2.43 -20.25
CA LEU A 82 -9.91 -3.37 -19.19
C LEU A 82 -9.40 -2.87 -17.82
N ASP A 83 -10.14 -1.95 -17.22
CA ASP A 83 -9.89 -1.54 -15.83
C ASP A 83 -10.24 -2.71 -14.90
N GLY A 84 -9.27 -3.14 -14.11
CA GLY A 84 -9.39 -4.32 -13.25
C GLY A 84 -8.87 -5.62 -13.88
N THR A 85 -7.81 -5.56 -14.69
CA THR A 85 -7.15 -6.74 -15.30
C THR A 85 -6.84 -7.84 -14.28
N THR A 86 -6.45 -7.51 -13.05
CA THR A 86 -6.26 -8.51 -11.98
C THR A 86 -7.56 -9.23 -11.64
N ASN A 87 -8.68 -8.51 -11.48
CA ASN A 87 -9.97 -9.15 -11.21
C ASN A 87 -10.39 -10.04 -12.38
N PHE A 88 -10.22 -9.56 -13.61
CA PHE A 88 -10.50 -10.33 -14.82
C PHE A 88 -9.70 -11.63 -14.84
N ALA A 89 -8.38 -11.56 -14.62
CA ALA A 89 -7.48 -12.71 -14.60
C ALA A 89 -7.84 -13.74 -13.52
N HIS A 90 -8.41 -13.29 -12.40
CA HIS A 90 -8.82 -14.12 -11.28
C HIS A 90 -10.29 -14.56 -11.31
N GLY A 91 -11.05 -14.23 -12.36
CA GLY A 91 -12.45 -14.63 -12.48
C GLY A 91 -13.39 -13.89 -11.52
N LEU A 92 -13.05 -12.65 -11.14
CA LEU A 92 -13.94 -11.76 -10.39
C LEU A 92 -14.71 -10.84 -11.36
N PRO A 93 -16.03 -10.68 -11.19
CA PRO A 93 -16.90 -9.98 -12.15
C PRO A 93 -16.86 -8.44 -12.00
N TRP A 94 -15.71 -7.90 -11.58
CA TRP A 94 -15.53 -6.49 -11.26
C TRP A 94 -14.42 -5.88 -12.11
N PHE A 95 -14.79 -5.48 -13.31
CA PHE A 95 -13.91 -4.83 -14.29
C PHE A 95 -14.75 -4.07 -15.30
N ALA A 96 -14.17 -3.10 -16.01
CA ALA A 96 -14.89 -2.30 -17.00
C ALA A 96 -14.02 -1.83 -18.16
N ILE A 97 -14.67 -1.42 -19.23
CA ILE A 97 -14.06 -0.56 -20.25
C ILE A 97 -14.31 0.88 -19.83
N SER A 98 -13.26 1.72 -19.80
CA SER A 98 -13.35 3.17 -19.55
C SER A 98 -12.91 3.93 -20.79
N LEU A 99 -13.82 4.75 -21.35
CA LEU A 99 -13.54 5.61 -22.50
C LEU A 99 -13.94 7.04 -22.19
N ALA A 100 -13.01 7.98 -22.36
CA ALA A 100 -13.26 9.41 -22.25
C ALA A 100 -12.86 10.15 -23.52
N LEU A 101 -13.66 11.14 -23.92
CA LEU A 101 -13.25 12.19 -24.84
C LEU A 101 -12.81 13.39 -24.00
N MET A 102 -11.57 13.82 -24.19
CA MET A 102 -10.97 14.96 -23.51
C MET A 102 -10.88 16.16 -24.44
N HIS A 103 -10.93 17.36 -23.88
CA HIS A 103 -10.50 18.61 -24.51
C HIS A 103 -9.53 19.33 -23.56
N GLY A 104 -8.24 19.34 -23.90
CA GLY A 104 -7.22 19.82 -22.95
C GLY A 104 -7.13 18.92 -21.72
N ASP A 105 -7.36 19.46 -20.52
CA ASP A 105 -7.39 18.70 -19.26
C ASP A 105 -8.81 18.37 -18.78
N GLN A 106 -9.81 18.64 -19.62
CA GLN A 106 -11.22 18.57 -19.28
C GLN A 106 -11.91 17.39 -20.00
N PRO A 107 -12.62 16.48 -19.31
CA PRO A 107 -13.43 15.46 -19.96
C PRO A 107 -14.73 16.07 -20.50
N GLU A 108 -15.07 15.76 -21.74
CA GLU A 108 -16.29 16.20 -22.44
C GLU A 108 -17.34 15.08 -22.50
N ILE A 109 -16.90 13.85 -22.73
CA ILE A 109 -17.71 12.63 -22.68
C ILE A 109 -16.97 11.59 -21.84
N GLY A 110 -17.69 10.85 -20.99
CA GLY A 110 -17.16 9.73 -20.22
C GLY A 110 -18.10 8.55 -20.29
N ILE A 111 -17.59 7.34 -20.54
CA ILE A 111 -18.33 6.09 -20.64
C ILE A 111 -17.58 5.01 -19.87
N ILE A 112 -18.26 4.32 -18.96
CA ILE A 112 -17.73 3.19 -18.19
C ILE A 112 -18.72 2.04 -18.32
N TYR A 113 -18.27 0.87 -18.75
CA TYR A 113 -19.14 -0.28 -18.98
C TYR A 113 -18.58 -1.56 -18.35
N ASN A 114 -19.31 -2.11 -17.37
CA ASN A 114 -19.05 -3.47 -16.88
C ASN A 114 -19.91 -4.46 -17.69
N PRO A 115 -19.29 -5.35 -18.49
CA PRO A 115 -20.02 -6.26 -19.38
C PRO A 115 -20.63 -7.47 -18.67
N VAL A 116 -20.20 -7.78 -17.44
CA VAL A 116 -20.72 -8.89 -16.65
C VAL A 116 -22.02 -8.48 -15.96
N THR A 117 -22.02 -7.31 -15.33
CA THR A 117 -23.23 -6.76 -14.68
C THR A 117 -24.13 -6.00 -15.65
N GLU A 118 -23.66 -5.74 -16.88
CA GLU A 118 -24.33 -4.97 -17.93
C GLU A 118 -24.65 -3.53 -17.51
N GLU A 119 -23.84 -2.98 -16.61
CA GLU A 119 -23.97 -1.61 -16.14
C GLU A 119 -23.20 -0.64 -17.03
N LEU A 120 -23.94 0.19 -17.77
CA LEU A 120 -23.42 1.24 -18.62
C LEU A 120 -23.59 2.60 -17.96
N PHE A 121 -22.49 3.15 -17.47
CA PHE A 121 -22.41 4.51 -16.95
C PHE A 121 -21.93 5.46 -18.04
N TRP A 122 -22.58 6.60 -18.21
CA TRP A 122 -22.11 7.63 -19.13
C TRP A 122 -22.47 9.04 -18.68
N ALA A 123 -21.68 10.02 -19.11
CA ALA A 123 -21.93 11.43 -18.91
C ALA A 123 -21.45 12.25 -20.12
N GLU A 124 -22.13 13.37 -20.36
CA GLU A 124 -21.68 14.42 -21.27
C GLU A 124 -21.69 15.75 -20.50
N ARG A 125 -20.64 16.55 -20.66
CA ARG A 125 -20.45 17.79 -19.92
C ARG A 125 -21.69 18.71 -20.01
N GLY A 126 -22.22 19.11 -18.86
CA GLY A 126 -23.40 19.95 -18.71
C GLY A 126 -24.73 19.25 -18.98
N LYS A 127 -24.76 17.94 -19.17
CA LYS A 127 -25.99 17.17 -19.50
C LYS A 127 -26.37 16.10 -18.48
N GLY A 128 -25.62 15.99 -17.38
CA GLY A 128 -25.85 14.99 -16.34
C GLY A 128 -25.14 13.66 -16.59
N ALA A 129 -25.18 12.80 -15.58
CA ALA A 129 -24.66 11.44 -15.59
C ALA A 129 -25.80 10.41 -15.54
N TYR A 130 -25.60 9.25 -16.15
CA TYR A 130 -26.65 8.24 -16.33
C TYR A 130 -26.11 6.82 -16.15
N LEU A 131 -26.96 5.92 -15.65
CA LEU A 131 -26.82 4.46 -15.74
C LEU A 131 -27.89 3.94 -16.70
N GLY A 132 -27.49 3.55 -17.90
CA GLY A 132 -28.41 3.31 -19.01
C GLY A 132 -29.20 4.58 -19.32
N GLU A 133 -30.50 4.54 -19.08
CA GLU A 133 -31.41 5.70 -19.24
C GLU A 133 -31.68 6.45 -17.93
N ARG A 134 -31.26 5.89 -16.79
CA ARG A 134 -31.58 6.43 -15.46
C ARG A 134 -30.56 7.50 -15.07
N ALA A 135 -31.01 8.73 -14.84
CA ALA A 135 -30.16 9.79 -14.31
C ALA A 135 -29.56 9.41 -12.94
N LEU A 136 -28.29 9.77 -12.76
CA LEU A 136 -27.53 9.54 -11.53
C LEU A 136 -27.51 10.78 -10.65
N ARG A 137 -27.31 10.52 -9.36
CA ARG A 137 -27.01 11.52 -8.36
C ARG A 137 -26.14 10.87 -7.29
N VAL A 138 -25.13 11.60 -6.83
CA VAL A 138 -24.35 11.17 -5.66
C VAL A 138 -25.27 11.03 -4.44
N SER A 139 -24.82 10.26 -3.44
CA SER A 139 -25.62 10.06 -2.23
C SER A 139 -25.81 11.36 -1.44
N SER A 140 -26.74 11.37 -0.49
CA SER A 140 -26.89 12.46 0.48
C SER A 140 -26.45 12.04 1.89
N ARG A 141 -25.58 11.03 2.01
CA ARG A 141 -25.17 10.46 3.31
C ARG A 141 -24.06 11.29 3.96
N ALA A 142 -24.29 11.65 5.21
CA ALA A 142 -23.37 12.27 6.15
C ALA A 142 -23.87 11.97 7.58
N PRO A 143 -23.05 12.09 8.64
CA PRO A 143 -21.60 12.32 8.63
C PRO A 143 -20.82 11.06 8.21
N LEU A 144 -19.48 11.15 8.14
CA LEU A 144 -18.57 10.11 7.62
C LEU A 144 -18.81 8.70 8.22
N ILE A 145 -19.21 8.61 9.49
CA ILE A 145 -19.51 7.33 10.16
C ILE A 145 -20.68 6.56 9.53
N ASN A 146 -21.55 7.23 8.76
CA ASN A 146 -22.64 6.61 8.02
C ASN A 146 -22.27 6.22 6.59
N CYS A 147 -21.05 6.54 6.16
CA CYS A 147 -20.63 6.44 4.78
C CYS A 147 -19.93 5.11 4.47
N LEU A 148 -20.03 4.68 3.21
CA LEU A 148 -19.28 3.58 2.63
C LEU A 148 -18.31 4.16 1.59
N LEU A 149 -17.01 3.96 1.80
CA LEU A 149 -15.99 4.45 0.88
C LEU A 149 -15.43 3.32 0.01
N ALA A 150 -14.82 3.71 -1.11
CA ALA A 150 -13.97 2.86 -1.91
C ALA A 150 -12.52 3.40 -1.98
N THR A 151 -11.55 2.54 -2.26
CA THR A 151 -10.15 2.89 -2.48
C THR A 151 -9.45 1.83 -3.31
N GLY A 152 -8.24 2.13 -3.78
CA GLY A 152 -7.34 1.18 -4.41
C GLY A 152 -5.91 1.39 -3.93
N PHE A 153 -5.08 0.38 -4.24
CA PHE A 153 -3.67 0.38 -3.86
C PHE A 153 -2.82 0.11 -5.11
N PRO A 154 -1.93 1.06 -5.49
CA PRO A 154 -0.99 0.85 -6.57
C PRO A 154 0.01 -0.24 -6.16
N VAL A 155 -0.08 -1.41 -6.80
CA VAL A 155 0.61 -2.65 -6.38
C VAL A 155 2.13 -2.45 -6.26
N ALA A 156 2.76 -1.75 -7.21
CA ALA A 156 4.20 -1.45 -7.14
C ALA A 156 4.57 -0.60 -5.93
N LYS A 157 3.76 0.42 -5.65
CA LYS A 157 4.06 1.44 -4.64
C LYS A 157 3.75 0.95 -3.24
N ILE A 158 2.71 0.13 -3.05
CA ILE A 158 2.40 -0.46 -1.75
C ILE A 158 3.50 -1.44 -1.31
N MET A 159 4.14 -2.17 -2.24
CA MET A 159 5.31 -3.01 -1.93
C MET A 159 6.51 -2.18 -1.46
N GLU A 160 6.73 -1.00 -2.06
CA GLU A 160 7.84 -0.10 -1.71
C GLU A 160 7.58 0.66 -0.40
N LYS A 161 6.36 1.16 -0.22
CA LYS A 161 5.99 2.16 0.79
C LYS A 161 4.64 1.85 1.46
N PRO A 162 4.44 0.67 2.07
CA PRO A 162 3.12 0.18 2.49
C PRO A 162 2.38 1.14 3.43
N LYS A 163 3.08 1.75 4.38
CA LYS A 163 2.50 2.69 5.35
C LYS A 163 1.84 3.93 4.73
N HIS A 164 2.21 4.32 3.51
CA HIS A 164 1.61 5.48 2.83
C HIS A 164 0.19 5.19 2.33
N PHE A 165 -0.18 3.91 2.19
CA PHE A 165 -1.49 3.47 1.71
C PHE A 165 -2.32 2.82 2.82
N ILE A 166 -1.67 2.05 3.70
CA ILE A 166 -2.35 1.37 4.81
C ILE A 166 -2.84 2.34 5.87
N LEU A 167 -2.09 3.40 6.21
CA LEU A 167 -2.51 4.33 7.25
C LEU A 167 -3.73 5.19 6.85
N PRO A 168 -3.82 5.75 5.63
CA PRO A 168 -5.09 6.32 5.15
C PRO A 168 -6.26 5.34 5.20
N PHE A 169 -6.04 4.10 4.76
CA PHE A 169 -7.07 3.06 4.81
C PHE A 169 -7.55 2.81 6.25
N GLU A 170 -6.63 2.67 7.20
CA GLU A 170 -6.93 2.49 8.61
C GLU A 170 -7.74 3.66 9.18
N GLU A 171 -7.33 4.91 8.91
CA GLU A 171 -8.06 6.10 9.37
C GLU A 171 -9.51 6.12 8.89
N PHE A 172 -9.76 5.81 7.62
CA PHE A 172 -11.12 5.77 7.10
C PHE A 172 -11.89 4.54 7.61
N MET A 173 -11.23 3.40 7.77
CA MET A 173 -11.87 2.18 8.26
C MET A 173 -12.44 2.38 9.67
N VAL A 174 -11.77 3.14 10.54
CA VAL A 174 -12.26 3.41 11.91
C VAL A 174 -13.27 4.57 11.99
N ARG A 175 -13.50 5.31 10.89
CA ARG A 175 -14.39 6.49 10.84
C ARG A 175 -15.60 6.33 9.93
N THR A 176 -15.76 5.19 9.25
CA THR A 176 -16.81 4.93 8.26
C THR A 176 -17.52 3.61 8.54
N ARG A 177 -18.59 3.30 7.80
CA ARG A 177 -19.21 1.95 7.84
C ARG A 177 -18.35 0.88 7.17
N GLY A 178 -17.32 1.29 6.44
CA GLY A 178 -16.58 0.40 5.58
C GLY A 178 -15.77 1.16 4.56
N VAL A 179 -14.59 0.60 4.27
CA VAL A 179 -13.84 0.91 3.07
C VAL A 179 -13.82 -0.34 2.20
N ARG A 180 -14.05 -0.16 0.90
CA ARG A 180 -14.02 -1.24 -0.09
C ARG A 180 -12.79 -1.07 -0.99
N ARG A 181 -12.16 -2.18 -1.33
CA ARG A 181 -11.02 -2.23 -2.26
C ARG A 181 -11.34 -3.26 -3.32
N TYR A 182 -12.18 -2.90 -4.29
CA TYR A 182 -12.65 -3.85 -5.30
C TYR A 182 -11.71 -3.98 -6.48
N GLY A 183 -10.86 -2.98 -6.78
CA GLY A 183 -9.79 -3.13 -7.77
C GLY A 183 -10.17 -2.81 -9.22
N ALA A 184 -11.09 -1.87 -9.43
CA ALA A 184 -11.31 -1.22 -10.71
C ALA A 184 -11.72 0.24 -10.45
N ALA A 185 -10.79 1.18 -10.66
CA ALA A 185 -10.93 2.58 -10.22
C ALA A 185 -12.04 3.33 -10.96
N SER A 186 -12.22 3.05 -12.25
CA SER A 186 -13.28 3.62 -13.07
C SER A 186 -14.66 3.22 -12.53
N LEU A 187 -14.83 1.95 -12.14
CA LEU A 187 -16.07 1.48 -11.52
C LEU A 187 -16.31 2.07 -10.12
N ASP A 188 -15.25 2.23 -9.33
CA ASP A 188 -15.37 2.86 -8.01
C ASP A 188 -15.86 4.31 -8.13
N LEU A 189 -15.33 5.08 -9.11
CA LEU A 189 -15.82 6.42 -9.43
C LEU A 189 -17.28 6.41 -9.96
N ALA A 190 -17.62 5.47 -10.85
CA ALA A 190 -19.00 5.31 -11.33
C ALA A 190 -19.98 5.01 -10.19
N TYR A 191 -19.55 4.22 -9.20
CA TYR A 191 -20.36 3.89 -8.03
C TYR A 191 -20.49 5.05 -7.05
N VAL A 192 -19.51 5.96 -6.96
CA VAL A 192 -19.67 7.25 -6.28
C VAL A 192 -20.72 8.09 -7.00
N ALA A 193 -20.63 8.24 -8.32
CA ALA A 193 -21.60 8.99 -9.12
C ALA A 193 -23.02 8.44 -8.98
N ALA A 194 -23.16 7.12 -8.84
CA ALA A 194 -24.44 6.44 -8.64
C ALA A 194 -24.95 6.45 -7.18
N GLY A 195 -24.21 7.06 -6.25
CA GLY A 195 -24.55 7.11 -4.82
C GLY A 195 -24.49 5.76 -4.11
N ARG A 196 -23.79 4.79 -4.69
CA ARG A 196 -23.54 3.46 -4.09
C ARG A 196 -22.37 3.51 -3.11
N TYR A 197 -21.32 4.24 -3.48
CA TYR A 197 -20.30 4.72 -2.56
C TYR A 197 -20.53 6.19 -2.26
N ASP A 198 -20.07 6.62 -1.09
CA ASP A 198 -20.18 8.00 -0.62
C ASP A 198 -18.91 8.80 -0.93
N GLY A 199 -17.79 8.09 -1.08
CA GLY A 199 -16.54 8.66 -1.54
C GLY A 199 -15.55 7.58 -1.99
N PHE A 200 -14.51 8.05 -2.67
CA PHE A 200 -13.42 7.29 -3.23
C PHE A 200 -12.12 8.07 -3.02
N PHE A 201 -11.04 7.38 -2.67
CA PHE A 201 -9.70 7.97 -2.62
C PHE A 201 -8.67 6.99 -3.13
N GLU A 202 -7.73 7.46 -3.96
CA GLU A 202 -6.62 6.66 -4.44
C GLU A 202 -5.45 7.55 -4.89
N ALA A 203 -4.25 6.97 -4.98
CA ALA A 203 -3.05 7.63 -5.46
C ALA A 203 -2.43 6.87 -6.64
N TYR A 204 -1.73 7.61 -7.49
CA TYR A 204 -0.95 7.17 -8.66
C TYR A 204 -1.76 6.46 -9.75
N LEU A 205 -3.06 6.75 -9.84
CA LEU A 205 -3.89 6.36 -10.98
C LEU A 205 -3.46 7.06 -12.26
N LYS A 206 -3.72 6.42 -13.38
CA LYS A 206 -3.48 6.95 -14.71
C LYS A 206 -4.67 7.78 -15.20
N PRO A 207 -4.45 8.64 -16.21
CA PRO A 207 -5.53 9.43 -16.79
C PRO A 207 -6.72 8.60 -17.31
N TRP A 208 -6.47 7.45 -17.92
CA TRP A 208 -7.52 6.59 -18.47
C TRP A 208 -8.38 5.90 -17.40
N ASP A 209 -7.80 5.63 -16.22
CA ASP A 209 -8.53 5.08 -15.05
C ASP A 209 -9.60 6.05 -14.53
N THR A 210 -9.32 7.36 -14.62
CA THR A 210 -10.10 8.38 -13.89
C THR A 210 -10.91 9.32 -14.78
N ALA A 211 -10.49 9.59 -16.03
CA ALA A 211 -11.07 10.63 -16.89
C ALA A 211 -12.59 10.51 -17.06
N ALA A 212 -13.10 9.32 -17.38
CA ALA A 212 -14.54 9.08 -17.52
C ALA A 212 -15.28 9.19 -16.17
N GLY A 213 -14.67 8.63 -15.11
CA GLY A 213 -15.24 8.59 -13.76
C GLY A 213 -15.40 9.98 -13.14
N ILE A 214 -14.44 10.87 -13.32
CA ILE A 214 -14.51 12.25 -12.79
C ILE A 214 -15.68 13.01 -13.41
N LEU A 215 -15.89 12.86 -14.72
CA LEU A 215 -17.03 13.52 -15.38
C LEU A 215 -18.34 12.99 -14.82
N LEU A 216 -18.47 11.67 -14.66
CA LEU A 216 -19.64 11.04 -14.04
C LEU A 216 -19.92 11.61 -12.64
N VAL A 217 -18.90 11.70 -11.77
CA VAL A 217 -19.07 12.22 -10.41
C VAL A 217 -19.50 13.69 -10.43
N LYS A 218 -18.85 14.54 -11.23
CA LYS A 218 -19.17 15.97 -11.33
C LYS A 218 -20.60 16.19 -11.85
N GLU A 219 -20.97 15.51 -12.93
CA GLU A 219 -22.30 15.61 -13.53
C GLU A 219 -23.42 15.00 -12.65
N ALA A 220 -23.08 14.07 -11.75
CA ALA A 220 -23.99 13.56 -10.72
C ALA A 220 -24.10 14.48 -9.48
N GLY A 221 -23.43 15.63 -9.48
CA GLY A 221 -23.45 16.61 -8.40
C GLY A 221 -22.45 16.36 -7.27
N GLY A 222 -21.43 15.52 -7.50
CA GLY A 222 -20.35 15.27 -6.56
C GLY A 222 -19.17 16.24 -6.69
N THR A 223 -18.19 16.06 -5.81
CA THR A 223 -16.96 16.88 -5.75
C THR A 223 -15.74 16.01 -5.99
N VAL A 224 -14.76 16.53 -6.74
CA VAL A 224 -13.50 15.83 -7.04
C VAL A 224 -12.31 16.78 -6.91
N THR A 225 -11.35 16.44 -6.05
CA THR A 225 -10.09 17.17 -5.80
C THR A 225 -8.91 16.21 -5.73
N ASP A 226 -7.70 16.73 -5.59
CA ASP A 226 -6.58 15.94 -5.07
C ASP A 226 -6.62 15.88 -3.52
N TYR A 227 -5.61 15.23 -2.92
CA TYR A 227 -5.51 15.10 -1.46
C TYR A 227 -5.28 16.43 -0.74
N LEU A 228 -4.91 17.50 -1.45
CA LEU A 228 -4.72 18.84 -0.90
C LEU A 228 -5.99 19.71 -1.02
N GLY A 229 -7.06 19.16 -1.60
CA GLY A 229 -8.31 19.90 -1.84
C GLY A 229 -8.27 20.75 -3.11
N GLU A 230 -7.22 20.66 -3.93
CA GLU A 230 -7.11 21.44 -5.16
C GLU A 230 -7.92 20.77 -6.29
N PRO A 231 -8.47 21.54 -7.25
CA PRO A 231 -9.24 20.98 -8.36
C PRO A 231 -8.52 19.84 -9.07
N PHE A 232 -9.21 18.71 -9.24
CA PHE A 232 -8.62 17.53 -9.88
C PHE A 232 -8.72 17.60 -11.41
N ASN A 233 -7.64 17.18 -12.08
CA ASN A 233 -7.65 16.72 -13.48
C ASN A 233 -6.95 15.35 -13.57
N PRO A 234 -7.20 14.54 -14.61
CA PRO A 234 -6.69 13.16 -14.73
C PRO A 234 -5.15 13.00 -14.69
N PHE A 235 -4.39 14.09 -14.65
CA PHE A 235 -2.93 14.08 -14.63
C PHE A 235 -2.33 14.30 -13.24
N LYS A 236 -3.16 14.44 -12.20
CA LYS A 236 -2.72 14.54 -10.81
C LYS A 236 -2.50 13.17 -10.17
N ASP A 237 -1.53 13.11 -9.26
CA ASP A 237 -1.12 11.86 -8.61
C ASP A 237 -2.06 11.39 -7.49
N THR A 238 -3.01 12.20 -7.03
CA THR A 238 -3.93 11.80 -5.96
C THR A 238 -5.33 12.30 -6.25
N ILE A 239 -6.35 11.49 -5.93
CA ILE A 239 -7.75 11.81 -6.20
C ILE A 239 -8.60 11.56 -4.95
N ILE A 240 -9.49 12.50 -4.65
CA ILE A 240 -10.65 12.33 -3.78
C ILE A 240 -11.87 12.60 -4.63
N ALA A 241 -12.81 11.66 -4.69
CA ALA A 241 -14.14 11.87 -5.25
C ALA A 241 -15.18 11.61 -4.16
N SER A 242 -16.19 12.45 -4.01
CA SER A 242 -17.22 12.23 -2.99
C SER A 242 -18.57 12.82 -3.35
N ASN A 243 -19.56 12.56 -2.51
CA ASN A 243 -20.87 13.18 -2.59
C ASN A 243 -20.91 14.70 -2.27
N GLY A 244 -19.76 15.32 -1.99
CA GLY A 244 -19.63 16.73 -1.64
C GLY A 244 -19.85 17.02 -0.15
N LEU A 245 -20.72 16.27 0.52
CA LEU A 245 -21.05 16.48 1.94
C LEU A 245 -19.92 16.05 2.90
N ILE A 246 -19.16 15.02 2.53
CA ILE A 246 -18.04 14.50 3.34
C ILE A 246 -16.67 14.93 2.82
N HIS A 247 -16.64 15.79 1.79
CA HIS A 247 -15.43 16.03 1.01
C HIS A 247 -14.31 16.70 1.82
N GLU A 248 -14.65 17.76 2.56
CA GLU A 248 -13.69 18.49 3.39
C GLU A 248 -13.11 17.58 4.49
N GLU A 249 -13.93 16.74 5.11
CA GLU A 249 -13.46 15.78 6.11
C GLU A 249 -12.49 14.75 5.52
N MET A 250 -12.74 14.28 4.28
CA MET A 250 -11.81 13.40 3.56
C MET A 250 -10.49 14.11 3.24
N VAL A 251 -10.52 15.36 2.78
CA VAL A 251 -9.32 16.17 2.51
C VAL A 251 -8.50 16.35 3.78
N GLU A 252 -9.13 16.71 4.90
CA GLU A 252 -8.45 16.90 6.18
C GLU A 252 -7.72 15.64 6.66
N ILE A 253 -8.30 14.46 6.45
CA ILE A 253 -7.66 13.17 6.78
C ILE A 253 -6.49 12.87 5.83
N LEU A 254 -6.60 13.23 4.55
CA LEU A 254 -5.65 12.82 3.51
C LEU A 254 -4.50 13.80 3.27
N LYS A 255 -4.67 15.09 3.54
CA LYS A 255 -3.65 16.12 3.28
C LYS A 255 -2.32 15.82 3.99
N ASP A 256 -2.39 15.39 5.25
CA ASP A 256 -1.22 15.05 6.07
C ASP A 256 -0.68 13.65 5.76
N ARG A 257 -1.37 12.92 4.86
CA ARG A 257 -1.03 11.57 4.42
C ARG A 257 -0.74 11.51 2.91
N HIS A 258 -0.48 12.66 2.29
CA HIS A 258 -0.12 12.73 0.88
C HIS A 258 1.14 11.87 0.62
N PRO A 259 1.13 10.96 -0.36
CA PRO A 259 2.14 9.91 -0.48
C PRO A 259 3.55 10.42 -0.83
N GLU A 260 3.66 11.65 -1.35
CA GLU A 260 4.95 12.32 -1.60
C GLU A 260 5.53 13.08 -0.39
N THR A 261 4.70 13.50 0.58
CA THR A 261 5.14 14.35 1.69
C THR A 261 5.04 13.65 3.04
N PHE A 262 4.17 12.65 3.17
CA PHE A 262 3.98 11.89 4.37
C PHE A 262 5.24 11.11 4.73
N LYS A 263 5.74 11.32 5.95
CA LYS A 263 6.83 10.54 6.52
C LYS A 263 6.26 9.72 7.66
N PRO A 264 6.02 8.41 7.47
CA PRO A 264 5.51 7.58 8.54
C PRO A 264 6.50 7.59 9.70
N PHE A 265 6.01 7.87 10.90
CA PHE A 265 6.81 7.84 12.10
C PHE A 265 7.46 6.46 12.27
N ARG A 266 8.76 6.45 12.56
CA ARG A 266 9.55 5.23 12.77
C ARG A 266 10.31 5.39 14.08
N ASN A 267 9.89 4.64 15.09
CA ASN A 267 10.62 4.52 16.34
C ASN A 267 11.68 3.42 16.23
N PRO A 268 12.82 3.57 16.92
CA PRO A 268 13.69 2.44 17.22
C PRO A 268 12.94 1.36 18.00
N LEU A 269 13.29 0.10 17.77
CA LEU A 269 12.72 -1.02 18.53
C LEU A 269 13.47 -1.18 19.87
N PRO A 270 12.77 -1.26 21.01
CA PRO A 270 13.39 -1.56 22.28
C PRO A 270 13.83 -3.04 22.34
N ALA A 271 15.07 -3.25 22.77
CA ALA A 271 15.66 -4.55 23.00
C ALA A 271 16.40 -4.56 24.34
N VAL A 272 16.78 -5.74 24.79
CA VAL A 272 17.61 -5.97 25.97
C VAL A 272 18.73 -6.94 25.62
N ASP A 273 19.92 -6.70 26.17
CA ASP A 273 21.02 -7.66 26.15
C ASP A 273 21.51 -7.88 27.59
N LEU A 274 22.08 -9.04 27.86
CA LEU A 274 22.59 -9.38 29.19
C LEU A 274 24.07 -9.76 29.14
N VAL A 275 24.86 -9.12 30.01
CA VAL A 275 26.16 -9.65 30.41
C VAL A 275 25.93 -10.56 31.62
N ILE A 276 25.79 -11.87 31.37
CA ILE A 276 25.53 -12.86 32.42
C ILE A 276 26.85 -13.43 32.93
N GLU A 277 27.14 -13.18 34.20
CA GLU A 277 28.23 -13.81 34.94
C GLU A 277 27.80 -15.20 35.42
N TYR A 278 28.56 -16.22 35.04
CA TYR A 278 28.26 -17.62 35.36
C TYR A 278 29.54 -18.45 35.45
N GLU A 279 29.72 -19.19 36.55
CA GLU A 279 30.90 -20.07 36.80
C GLU A 279 32.26 -19.41 36.49
N GLY A 280 32.41 -18.13 36.85
CA GLY A 280 33.64 -17.37 36.64
C GLY A 280 33.85 -16.83 35.23
N GLY A 281 32.99 -17.16 34.28
CA GLY A 281 32.99 -16.63 32.91
C GLY A 281 31.77 -15.77 32.59
N ILE A 282 31.69 -15.39 31.32
CA ILE A 282 30.55 -14.71 30.71
C ILE A 282 29.82 -15.67 29.78
N VAL A 283 28.49 -15.67 29.85
CA VAL A 283 27.66 -16.48 28.94
C VAL A 283 27.56 -15.78 27.59
N LEU A 284 27.87 -16.51 26.52
CA LEU A 284 27.61 -16.11 25.13
C LEU A 284 26.73 -17.16 24.45
N ILE A 285 25.99 -16.73 23.43
CA ILE A 285 25.19 -17.61 22.57
C ILE A 285 25.71 -17.61 21.14
N GLU A 286 25.67 -18.78 20.48
CA GLU A 286 25.86 -18.90 19.04
C GLU A 286 24.51 -18.77 18.36
N ARG A 287 24.28 -17.70 17.58
CA ARG A 287 22.98 -17.42 16.95
C ARG A 287 22.64 -18.45 15.87
N LYS A 288 21.38 -18.89 15.82
CA LYS A 288 20.83 -19.71 14.71
C LYS A 288 20.46 -18.88 13.48
N ASN A 289 20.03 -17.64 13.71
CA ASN A 289 19.49 -16.74 12.68
C ASN A 289 20.43 -15.55 12.41
N PRO A 290 20.55 -15.09 11.15
CA PRO A 290 21.37 -13.93 10.81
C PRO A 290 21.08 -12.68 11.68
N PRO A 291 22.09 -11.87 12.03
CA PRO A 291 23.52 -12.08 11.74
C PRO A 291 24.09 -13.28 12.50
N LEU A 292 24.87 -14.12 11.82
CA LEU A 292 25.46 -15.33 12.40
C LEU A 292 26.76 -14.99 13.13
N GLY A 293 26.94 -15.56 14.32
CA GLY A 293 28.13 -15.39 15.15
C GLY A 293 27.80 -15.50 16.64
N LEU A 294 28.73 -15.08 17.49
CA LEU A 294 28.54 -15.07 18.94
C LEU A 294 27.89 -13.77 19.39
N ALA A 295 26.99 -13.85 20.37
CA ALA A 295 26.30 -12.69 20.93
C ALA A 295 26.14 -12.85 22.45
N LEU A 296 25.92 -11.74 23.15
CA LEU A 296 25.30 -11.74 24.46
C LEU A 296 23.86 -12.27 24.31
N PRO A 297 23.32 -12.97 25.32
CA PRO A 297 21.91 -13.31 25.37
C PRO A 297 21.05 -12.04 25.38
N GLY A 298 19.94 -12.04 24.66
CA GLY A 298 19.08 -10.86 24.53
C GLY A 298 18.07 -10.94 23.41
N GLY A 299 17.09 -10.03 23.45
CA GLY A 299 16.00 -10.00 22.48
C GLY A 299 15.14 -8.75 22.56
N PHE A 300 14.01 -8.77 21.86
CA PHE A 300 13.10 -7.63 21.80
C PHE A 300 12.20 -7.58 23.03
N VAL A 301 11.86 -6.37 23.46
CA VAL A 301 10.87 -6.16 24.51
C VAL A 301 9.48 -6.38 23.92
N GLU A 302 8.72 -7.29 24.49
CA GLU A 302 7.35 -7.59 24.11
C GLU A 302 6.37 -6.52 24.63
N TYR A 303 5.19 -6.44 24.02
CA TYR A 303 4.19 -5.48 24.46
C TYR A 303 3.63 -5.88 25.82
N GLY A 304 3.80 -4.99 26.82
CA GLY A 304 3.23 -5.16 28.15
C GLY A 304 4.20 -5.64 29.24
N GLU A 305 5.47 -5.91 28.89
CA GLU A 305 6.52 -6.24 29.87
C GLU A 305 7.47 -5.05 30.14
N THR A 306 8.17 -5.08 31.28
CA THR A 306 9.29 -4.16 31.56
C THR A 306 10.60 -4.64 30.93
N LEU A 307 11.61 -3.76 30.88
CA LEU A 307 12.95 -4.11 30.38
C LEU A 307 13.59 -5.22 31.23
N GLU A 308 13.36 -5.20 32.53
CA GLU A 308 13.84 -6.21 33.48
C GLU A 308 13.16 -7.56 33.25
N GLU A 309 11.84 -7.56 33.05
CA GLU A 309 11.07 -8.77 32.73
C GLU A 309 11.54 -9.39 31.40
N ALA A 310 11.70 -8.57 30.36
CA ALA A 310 12.27 -8.98 29.08
C ALA A 310 13.65 -9.61 29.26
N ALA A 311 14.54 -8.96 30.02
CA ALA A 311 15.91 -9.45 30.21
C ALA A 311 15.95 -10.82 30.92
N ILE A 312 15.09 -11.01 31.93
CA ILE A 312 14.97 -12.29 32.64
C ILE A 312 14.40 -13.38 31.71
N ARG A 313 13.36 -13.04 30.93
CA ARG A 313 12.74 -13.95 29.96
C ARG A 313 13.73 -14.39 28.88
N GLU A 314 14.39 -13.45 28.21
CA GLU A 314 15.37 -13.72 27.15
C GLU A 314 16.55 -14.57 27.66
N ALA A 315 17.06 -14.27 28.86
CA ALA A 315 18.10 -15.11 29.48
C ALA A 315 17.61 -16.56 29.67
N LYS A 316 16.36 -16.74 30.10
CA LYS A 316 15.77 -18.07 30.31
C LYS A 316 15.54 -18.81 29.00
N GLU A 317 15.03 -18.13 27.99
CA GLU A 317 14.71 -18.69 26.67
C GLU A 317 15.97 -19.09 25.90
N GLU A 318 17.00 -18.25 25.88
CA GLU A 318 18.20 -18.53 25.09
C GLU A 318 19.22 -19.42 25.81
N THR A 319 19.30 -19.36 27.14
CA THR A 319 20.38 -20.00 27.92
C THR A 319 19.90 -21.02 28.96
N ASN A 320 18.59 -21.10 29.23
CA ASN A 320 17.98 -21.90 30.29
C ASN A 320 18.33 -21.47 31.73
N LEU A 321 19.16 -20.44 31.91
CA LEU A 321 19.54 -19.92 33.22
C LEU A 321 18.42 -19.07 33.83
N ASP A 322 18.28 -19.19 35.16
CA ASP A 322 17.61 -18.16 35.95
C ASP A 322 18.63 -17.07 36.27
N VAL A 323 18.26 -15.80 36.11
CA VAL A 323 19.18 -14.68 36.30
C VAL A 323 18.70 -13.73 37.39
N GLU A 324 19.64 -13.21 38.15
CA GLU A 324 19.46 -12.11 39.09
C GLU A 324 20.08 -10.85 38.46
N LEU A 325 19.25 -9.86 38.11
CA LEU A 325 19.72 -8.60 37.53
C LEU A 325 20.41 -7.77 38.63
N MET A 326 21.69 -7.46 38.41
CA MET A 326 22.52 -6.78 39.40
C MET A 326 22.52 -5.27 39.19
N GLU A 327 22.70 -4.85 37.95
CA GLU A 327 22.81 -3.44 37.60
C GLU A 327 22.54 -3.18 36.12
N LEU A 328 22.13 -1.94 35.80
CA LEU A 328 22.10 -1.44 34.44
C LEU A 328 23.53 -1.06 34.01
N LEU A 329 23.99 -1.62 32.90
CA LEU A 329 25.26 -1.22 32.27
C LEU A 329 25.08 0.06 31.47
N GLY A 330 24.05 0.14 30.63
CA GLY A 330 23.75 1.31 29.82
C GLY A 330 22.77 1.02 28.68
N CYS A 331 22.51 2.06 27.87
CA CYS A 331 21.71 1.95 26.66
C CYS A 331 22.58 2.16 25.42
N TYR A 332 22.44 1.27 24.44
CA TYR A 332 23.21 1.28 23.20
C TYR A 332 22.25 1.52 22.03
N SER A 333 22.45 2.64 21.34
CA SER A 333 21.46 3.20 20.41
C SER A 333 22.06 3.70 19.09
N ASP A 334 23.25 3.23 18.70
CA ASP A 334 23.77 3.54 17.37
C ASP A 334 22.82 2.94 16.32
N PRO A 335 22.26 3.71 15.37
CA PRO A 335 21.36 3.18 14.35
C PRO A 335 21.94 2.04 13.49
N LYS A 336 23.26 1.84 13.52
CA LYS A 336 23.99 0.78 12.80
C LYS A 336 24.34 -0.43 13.67
N ARG A 337 24.01 -0.42 14.98
CA ARG A 337 24.35 -1.53 15.89
C ARG A 337 23.78 -2.88 15.47
N ASP A 338 22.56 -2.85 14.92
CA ASP A 338 21.88 -4.03 14.42
C ASP A 338 21.56 -3.82 12.92
N PRO A 339 22.12 -4.66 12.02
CA PRO A 339 21.87 -4.51 10.58
C PRO A 339 20.42 -4.82 10.19
N ARG A 340 19.61 -5.42 11.08
CA ARG A 340 18.22 -5.81 10.82
C ARG A 340 17.26 -4.64 11.02
N PHE A 341 17.41 -3.90 12.12
CA PHE A 341 16.51 -2.82 12.53
C PHE A 341 17.27 -1.74 13.30
N HIS A 342 16.76 -0.50 13.29
CA HIS A 342 17.22 0.49 14.27
C HIS A 342 16.71 0.07 15.65
N THR A 343 17.59 -0.43 16.51
CA THR A 343 17.27 -0.89 17.86
C THR A 343 17.94 -0.02 18.92
N ILE A 344 17.31 0.08 20.09
CA ILE A 344 17.93 0.58 21.32
C ILE A 344 17.98 -0.59 22.28
N SER A 345 19.18 -1.07 22.62
CA SER A 345 19.32 -2.11 23.62
C SER A 345 19.65 -1.55 24.99
N THR A 346 18.87 -1.96 25.98
CA THR A 346 19.14 -1.72 27.40
C THR A 346 19.89 -2.92 27.95
N VAL A 347 21.11 -2.72 28.40
CA VAL A 347 22.00 -3.82 28.78
C VAL A 347 22.08 -3.97 30.28
N PHE A 348 21.76 -5.16 30.79
CA PHE A 348 21.89 -5.49 32.20
C PHE A 348 23.12 -6.36 32.46
N ILE A 349 23.76 -6.14 33.61
CA ILE A 349 24.71 -7.11 34.18
C ILE A 349 23.90 -8.01 35.12
N ALA A 350 24.03 -9.31 34.92
CA ALA A 350 23.24 -10.29 35.66
C ALA A 350 24.11 -11.43 36.16
N LYS A 351 23.65 -12.10 37.21
CA LYS A 351 24.28 -13.32 37.73
C LYS A 351 23.40 -14.52 37.42
N GLY A 352 23.95 -15.50 36.71
CA GLY A 352 23.23 -16.71 36.32
C GLY A 352 23.23 -17.79 37.41
N LYS A 353 22.15 -18.57 37.49
CA LYS A 353 21.98 -19.77 38.32
C LYS A 353 21.23 -20.84 37.51
N GLY A 354 21.43 -22.11 37.85
CA GLY A 354 20.77 -23.25 37.17
C GLY A 354 21.69 -23.97 36.17
N GLU A 355 21.11 -24.75 35.26
CA GLU A 355 21.85 -25.52 34.26
C GLU A 355 21.90 -24.76 32.93
N LEU A 356 23.10 -24.41 32.47
CA LEU A 356 23.31 -23.74 31.19
C LEU A 356 23.02 -24.70 30.03
N ARG A 357 22.04 -24.34 29.19
CA ARG A 357 21.71 -25.08 27.98
C ARG A 357 21.10 -24.16 26.93
N GLY A 358 21.73 -24.10 25.75
CA GLY A 358 21.19 -23.33 24.62
C GLY A 358 19.80 -23.81 24.21
N LYS A 359 18.86 -22.87 24.07
CA LYS A 359 17.47 -23.07 23.64
C LYS A 359 17.06 -21.97 22.63
N ASP A 360 15.91 -22.17 21.97
CA ASP A 360 15.27 -21.25 21.02
C ASP A 360 16.20 -20.67 19.95
N ASP A 361 16.55 -19.38 19.99
CA ASP A 361 17.37 -18.72 18.96
C ASP A 361 18.89 -19.01 19.09
N ALA A 362 19.31 -19.63 20.21
CA ALA A 362 20.68 -20.06 20.44
C ALA A 362 20.91 -21.50 19.95
N LYS A 363 21.89 -21.68 19.06
CA LYS A 363 22.39 -23.00 18.62
C LYS A 363 23.12 -23.69 19.76
N ARG A 364 23.88 -22.91 20.53
CA ARG A 364 24.63 -23.31 21.72
C ARG A 364 24.76 -22.10 22.65
N ALA A 365 24.80 -22.36 23.95
CA ALA A 365 25.23 -21.40 24.96
C ALA A 365 26.59 -21.84 25.51
N LEU A 366 27.50 -20.89 25.73
CA LEU A 366 28.91 -21.13 26.04
C LEU A 366 29.33 -20.25 27.21
N ILE A 367 30.17 -20.78 28.09
CA ILE A 367 30.85 -20.00 29.13
C ILE A 367 32.22 -19.63 28.57
N VAL A 368 32.50 -18.34 28.46
CA VAL A 368 33.78 -17.84 27.98
C VAL A 368 34.48 -17.08 29.09
N GLN A 369 35.69 -17.53 29.42
CA GLN A 369 36.52 -16.84 30.42
C GLN A 369 36.88 -15.43 29.90
N PRO A 370 36.93 -14.40 30.76
CA PRO A 370 37.17 -13.01 30.36
C PRO A 370 38.36 -12.80 29.43
N GLU A 371 39.44 -13.54 29.63
CA GLU A 371 40.70 -13.44 28.86
C GLU A 371 40.58 -14.04 27.45
N ASN A 372 39.57 -14.88 27.23
CA ASN A 372 39.36 -15.65 26.00
C ASN A 372 38.18 -15.14 25.17
N ILE A 373 37.62 -13.97 25.49
CA ILE A 373 36.48 -13.42 24.76
C ILE A 373 36.89 -13.13 23.30
N PRO A 374 36.20 -13.72 22.32
CA PRO A 374 36.55 -13.59 20.92
C PRO A 374 35.95 -12.29 20.34
N PHE A 375 36.49 -11.13 20.74
CA PHE A 375 35.94 -9.82 20.37
C PHE A 375 35.70 -9.62 18.86
N LEU A 376 36.49 -10.26 18.00
CA LEU A 376 36.35 -10.16 16.53
C LEU A 376 35.22 -11.02 15.93
N ASN A 377 34.65 -11.95 16.71
CA ASN A 377 33.61 -12.88 16.27
C ASN A 377 32.25 -12.59 16.92
N LEU A 378 32.15 -11.47 17.63
CA LEU A 378 30.89 -11.00 18.18
C LEU A 378 30.08 -10.28 17.10
N VAL A 379 28.78 -10.54 17.08
CA VAL A 379 27.84 -9.82 16.22
C VAL A 379 27.25 -8.61 16.93
N PHE A 380 26.61 -7.72 16.17
CA PHE A 380 26.11 -6.43 16.63
C PHE A 380 27.25 -5.55 17.16
N ASP A 381 26.99 -4.75 18.19
CA ASP A 381 27.95 -3.94 18.95
C ASP A 381 28.37 -4.60 20.27
N HIS A 382 28.22 -5.93 20.38
CA HIS A 382 28.45 -6.64 21.64
C HIS A 382 29.91 -6.62 22.10
N ASP A 383 30.85 -6.39 21.19
CA ASP A 383 32.25 -6.16 21.56
C ASP A 383 32.42 -4.85 22.35
N LEU A 384 31.72 -3.79 21.96
CA LEU A 384 31.68 -2.52 22.68
C LEU A 384 31.04 -2.71 24.06
N ILE A 385 29.89 -3.38 24.12
CA ILE A 385 29.18 -3.67 25.37
C ILE A 385 30.12 -4.39 26.37
N LEU A 386 30.80 -5.46 25.92
CA LEU A 386 31.72 -6.20 26.78
C LEU A 386 32.93 -5.38 27.21
N ARG A 387 33.48 -4.53 26.33
CA ARG A 387 34.58 -3.61 26.69
C ARG A 387 34.15 -2.63 27.78
N ASP A 388 32.95 -2.09 27.70
CA ASP A 388 32.42 -1.17 28.70
C ASP A 388 32.13 -1.88 30.03
N TYR A 389 31.58 -3.09 29.97
CA TYR A 389 31.46 -3.97 31.14
C TYR A 389 32.80 -4.18 31.85
N PHE A 390 33.87 -4.53 31.12
CA PHE A 390 35.19 -4.75 31.73
C PHE A 390 35.83 -3.48 32.29
N LYS A 391 35.63 -2.32 31.65
CA LYS A 391 36.07 -1.03 32.21
C LYS A 391 35.37 -0.76 33.54
N LYS A 392 34.04 -0.91 33.54
CA LYS A 392 33.21 -0.74 34.74
C LYS A 392 33.63 -1.68 35.87
N ARG A 393 33.86 -2.96 35.60
CA ARG A 393 34.35 -3.95 36.59
C ARG A 393 35.75 -3.63 37.13
N LYS A 394 36.60 -2.96 36.34
CA LYS A 394 37.92 -2.47 36.78
C LYS A 394 37.87 -1.14 37.53
N GLY A 395 36.69 -0.52 37.65
CA GLY A 395 36.53 0.81 38.25
C GLY A 395 37.15 1.94 37.41
N LEU A 396 37.26 1.73 36.10
CA LEU A 396 37.88 2.64 35.12
C LEU A 396 36.84 3.40 34.30
#